data_AF-A0AA95N2K7-F1
#
_entry.id   AF-A0AA95N2K7-F1
#
_cell.length_a   1.000
_cell.length_b   1.000
_cell.length_c   1.000
_cell.angle_alpha   90.00
_cell.angle_beta   90.00
_cell.angle_gamma   90.00
#
_symmetry.space_group_name_H-M   'P 1'
#
loop_
_entity.id
_entity.type
_entity.pdbx_description
1 polymer ?
#
loop_
_entity_poly.entity_id
_entity_poly.type
_entity_poly.pdbx_seq_one_letter_code
_entity_poly.pdbx_strand_id
1 'polypeptide(L)'
;MSFHSIYKIGEAQSKNNLTDLLEIHLIEFPKFEEVMYDLNNPLHCWLLFLKDDVPDYILREVLSMDVISKAEKKLTMLSADPETRKEYERRAKALSDERSRLEDSRKSGIELGMEKGMEKGILSVIKGLLSKGMPLHEAAKLTPYTTEELNRMLVEMEE
;
A
#
# COMPACT_ATOMS: atom_id res chain seq x y z
N MET A 1 19.35 19.13 32.39
CA MET A 1 20.31 18.68 31.34
C MET A 1 19.51 17.99 30.24
N SER A 2 19.94 18.01 28.98
CA SER A 2 19.23 17.26 27.93
C SER A 2 19.48 15.77 28.07
N PHE A 3 18.44 14.94 27.93
CA PHE A 3 18.55 13.48 27.85
C PHE A 3 18.75 12.98 26.40
N HIS A 4 18.52 13.85 25.42
CA HIS A 4 18.65 13.56 23.99
C HIS A 4 19.72 14.46 23.38
N SER A 5 20.71 13.84 22.76
CA SER A 5 21.79 14.50 22.02
C SER A 5 21.77 14.05 20.56
N ILE A 6 21.96 15.00 19.64
CA ILE A 6 22.05 14.74 18.21
C ILE A 6 23.47 15.06 17.77
N TYR A 7 24.16 14.05 17.24
CA TYR A 7 25.50 14.18 16.70
C TYR A 7 25.43 14.16 15.18
N LYS A 8 26.10 15.12 14.56
CA LYS A 8 26.26 15.23 13.11
C LYS A 8 27.72 15.04 12.74
N ILE A 9 27.97 14.61 11.50
CA ILE A 9 29.33 14.47 10.99
C ILE A 9 29.79 15.83 10.46
N GLY A 10 30.93 16.30 10.96
CA GLY A 10 31.54 17.56 10.53
C GLY A 10 33.04 17.56 10.69
N GLU A 11 33.69 18.55 10.08
CA GLU A 11 35.13 18.74 10.20
C GLU A 11 35.48 19.22 11.63
N ALA A 12 36.54 18.66 12.21
CA ALA A 12 36.82 18.74 13.64
C ALA A 12 37.11 20.18 14.15
N GLN A 13 37.72 21.04 13.32
CA GLN A 13 38.11 22.39 13.74
C GLN A 13 37.04 23.43 13.40
N SER A 14 36.61 23.45 12.14
CA SER A 14 35.62 24.38 11.62
C SER A 14 34.20 24.06 12.07
N LYS A 15 33.94 22.81 12.49
CA LYS A 15 32.60 22.28 12.82
C LYS A 15 31.60 22.41 11.68
N ASN A 16 32.10 22.57 10.45
CA ASN A 16 31.26 22.56 9.26
C ASN A 16 30.75 21.13 9.05
N ASN A 17 29.43 20.99 8.90
CA ASN A 17 28.82 19.70 8.61
C ASN A 17 29.38 19.16 7.29
N LEU A 18 29.83 17.90 7.33
CA LEU A 18 30.32 17.20 6.15
C LEU A 18 29.15 16.75 5.28
N THR A 19 28.05 16.31 5.89
CA THR A 19 26.86 15.81 5.20
C THR A 19 25.64 15.84 6.11
N ASP A 20 24.46 16.00 5.50
CA ASP A 20 23.15 15.87 6.16
C ASP A 20 22.55 14.46 5.98
N LEU A 21 23.32 13.50 5.45
CA LEU A 21 22.84 12.13 5.19
C LEU A 21 22.85 11.22 6.43
N LEU A 22 23.55 11.62 7.51
CA LEU A 22 23.69 10.79 8.71
C LEU A 22 23.68 11.64 9.98
N GLU A 23 22.77 11.29 10.89
CA GLU A 23 22.70 11.82 12.25
C GLU A 23 22.68 10.64 13.25
N ILE A 24 23.35 10.81 14.39
CA ILE A 24 23.36 9.84 15.48
C ILE A 24 22.60 10.44 16.66
N HIS A 25 21.53 9.78 17.08
CA HIS A 25 20.73 10.17 18.24
C HIS A 25 21.20 9.35 19.44
N LEU A 26 21.75 10.02 20.45
CA LEU A 26 22.09 9.42 21.73
C LEU A 26 21.02 9.78 22.76
N ILE A 27 20.46 8.77 23.41
CA ILE A 27 19.43 8.92 24.42
C ILE A 27 19.95 8.34 25.73
N GLU A 28 20.00 9.18 26.76
CA GLU A 28 20.46 8.80 28.09
C GLU A 28 19.26 8.54 29.00
N PHE A 29 18.88 7.27 29.13
CA PHE A 29 17.74 6.85 29.97
C PHE A 29 17.79 7.37 31.41
N PRO A 30 18.92 7.33 32.14
CA PRO A 30 18.96 7.86 33.51
C PRO A 30 18.54 9.34 33.61
N LYS A 31 18.93 10.16 32.62
CA LYS A 31 18.50 11.56 32.56
C LYS A 31 17.04 11.71 32.17
N PHE A 32 16.50 10.79 31.37
CA PHE A 32 15.09 10.79 30.96
C PHE A 32 14.16 10.49 32.14
N GLU A 33 14.59 9.68 33.12
CA GLU A 33 13.80 9.36 34.31
C GLU A 33 13.56 10.55 35.24
N GLU A 34 14.42 11.56 35.18
CA GLU A 34 14.30 12.78 35.97
C GLU A 34 13.35 13.82 35.33
N VAL A 35 12.85 13.55 34.12
CA VAL A 35 12.05 14.51 33.33
C VAL A 35 10.56 14.26 33.54
N MET A 36 9.77 15.33 33.51
CA MET A 36 8.30 15.21 33.40
C MET A 36 7.94 14.66 32.02
N TYR A 37 7.25 13.52 31.98
CA TYR A 37 6.83 12.89 30.73
C TYR A 37 5.76 13.72 30.03
N ASP A 38 5.88 13.84 28.71
CA ASP A 38 4.90 14.49 27.83
C ASP A 38 4.38 13.45 26.85
N LEU A 39 3.12 13.05 27.02
CA LEU A 39 2.47 12.03 26.20
C LEU A 39 2.08 12.54 24.81
N ASN A 40 2.22 13.84 24.55
CA ASN A 40 2.10 14.42 23.22
C ASN A 40 3.41 14.36 22.44
N ASN A 41 4.53 14.07 23.11
CA ASN A 41 5.84 13.96 22.48
C ASN A 41 6.09 12.50 22.03
N PRO A 42 6.19 12.23 20.71
CA PRO A 42 6.39 10.87 20.22
C PRO A 42 7.63 10.18 20.79
N LEU A 43 8.73 10.91 21.00
CA LEU A 43 9.95 10.34 21.56
C LEU A 43 9.73 9.87 23.00
N HIS A 44 9.03 10.65 23.83
CA HIS A 44 8.74 10.26 25.20
C HIS A 44 7.86 9.01 25.24
N CYS A 45 6.83 8.95 24.38
CA CYS A 45 5.96 7.78 24.29
C CYS A 45 6.73 6.53 23.84
N TRP A 46 7.64 6.65 22.87
CA TRP A 46 8.51 5.55 22.45
C TRP A 46 9.44 5.08 23.58
N LEU A 47 10.04 6.01 24.33
CA LEU A 47 10.91 5.66 25.45
C LEU A 47 10.15 5.02 26.62
N LEU A 48 8.93 5.47 26.89
CA LEU A 48 8.03 4.84 27.86
C LEU A 48 7.59 3.45 27.40
N PHE A 49 7.29 3.26 26.11
CA PHE A 49 6.95 1.94 25.56
C PHE A 49 8.12 0.93 25.68
N LEU A 50 9.36 1.39 25.56
CA LEU A 50 10.56 0.54 25.67
C LEU A 50 11.02 0.29 27.11
N LYS A 51 10.40 0.94 28.10
CA LYS A 51 10.77 0.83 29.51
C LYS A 51 9.92 -0.24 30.19
N ASP A 52 10.58 -1.10 30.98
CA ASP A 52 9.93 -2.23 31.65
C ASP A 52 9.09 -1.85 32.89
N ASP A 53 9.41 -0.72 33.55
CA ASP A 53 8.76 -0.26 34.79
C ASP A 53 8.03 1.08 34.57
N VAL A 54 6.88 1.02 33.88
CA VAL A 54 6.01 2.16 33.62
C VAL A 54 4.64 1.92 34.27
N PRO A 55 4.06 2.90 34.99
CA PRO A 55 2.72 2.76 35.55
C PRO A 55 1.66 2.39 34.50
N ASP A 56 0.79 1.43 34.82
CA ASP A 56 -0.25 0.91 33.92
C ASP A 56 -1.09 1.99 33.21
N TYR A 57 -1.44 3.06 33.92
CA TYR A 57 -2.27 4.13 33.34
C TYR A 57 -1.54 4.89 32.23
N ILE A 58 -0.23 5.12 32.38
CA ILE A 58 0.63 5.74 31.36
C ILE A 58 0.81 4.78 30.20
N LEU A 59 1.07 3.50 30.49
CA LEU A 59 1.27 2.49 29.46
C LEU A 59 0.03 2.33 28.57
N ARG A 60 -1.17 2.35 29.15
CA ARG A 60 -2.44 2.31 28.38
C ARG A 60 -2.58 3.50 27.44
N GLU A 61 -2.22 4.69 27.89
CA GLU A 61 -2.28 5.91 27.07
C GLU A 61 -1.27 5.85 25.92
N VAL A 62 -0.04 5.43 26.20
CA VAL A 62 1.02 5.21 25.22
C VAL A 62 0.61 4.14 24.18
N LEU A 63 0.04 3.02 24.61
CA LEU A 63 -0.45 1.95 23.72
C LEU A 63 -1.68 2.35 22.89
N SER A 64 -2.43 3.39 23.30
CA SER A 64 -3.57 3.90 22.53
C SER A 64 -3.14 4.64 21.25
N MET A 65 -1.87 5.03 21.16
CA MET A 65 -1.31 5.66 19.96
C MET A 65 -1.17 4.62 18.83
N ASP A 66 -1.72 4.92 17.65
CA ASP A 66 -1.78 3.97 16.52
C ASP A 66 -0.41 3.37 16.15
N VAL A 67 0.64 4.19 16.11
CA VAL A 67 2.00 3.73 15.78
C VAL A 67 2.59 2.79 16.82
N ILE A 68 2.34 3.05 18.11
CA ILE A 68 2.85 2.22 19.21
C ILE A 68 2.03 0.92 19.32
N SER A 69 0.70 0.98 19.14
CA SER A 69 -0.15 -0.21 19.08
C SER A 69 0.28 -1.16 17.96
N LYS A 70 0.65 -0.62 16.78
CA LYS A 70 1.19 -1.44 15.69
C LYS A 70 2.53 -2.09 16.06
N ALA A 71 3.40 -1.35 16.76
CA ALA A 71 4.67 -1.86 17.22
C ALA A 71 4.51 -2.96 18.29
N GLU A 72 3.60 -2.76 19.26
CA GLU A 72 3.25 -3.74 20.28
C GLU A 72 2.73 -5.03 19.65
N LYS A 73 1.73 -4.97 18.77
CA LYS A 73 1.24 -6.14 18.04
C LYS A 73 2.33 -6.88 17.29
N LYS A 74 3.25 -6.14 16.65
CA LYS A 74 4.38 -6.73 15.95
C LYS A 74 5.37 -7.38 16.92
N LEU A 75 5.66 -6.74 18.04
CA LEU A 75 6.51 -7.28 19.08
C LEU A 75 5.91 -8.55 19.69
N THR A 76 4.61 -8.54 20.01
CA THR A 76 3.86 -9.73 20.46
C THR A 76 3.91 -10.86 19.44
N MET A 77 3.77 -10.54 18.14
CA MET A 77 3.91 -11.53 17.07
C MET A 77 5.34 -12.09 16.99
N LEU A 78 6.37 -11.24 17.17
CA LEU A 78 7.77 -11.66 17.15
C LEU A 78 8.14 -12.48 18.38
N SER A 79 7.56 -12.17 19.54
CA SER A 79 7.79 -12.85 20.83
C SER A 79 6.91 -14.07 21.04
N ALA A 80 5.90 -14.29 20.19
CA ALA A 80 5.05 -15.48 20.23
C ALA A 80 5.88 -16.74 19.95
N ASP A 81 5.38 -17.88 20.45
CA ASP A 81 5.94 -19.20 20.16
C ASP A 81 6.18 -19.36 18.63
N PRO A 82 7.35 -19.89 18.21
CA PRO A 82 7.70 -19.98 16.79
C PRO A 82 6.64 -20.65 15.90
N GLU A 83 5.89 -21.62 16.43
CA GLU A 83 4.84 -22.32 15.68
C GLU A 83 3.60 -21.43 15.51
N THR A 84 3.22 -20.71 16.57
CA THR A 84 2.11 -19.75 16.53
C THR A 84 2.41 -18.59 15.57
N ARG A 85 3.65 -18.11 15.57
CA ARG A 85 4.11 -17.06 14.64
C ARG A 85 4.05 -17.53 13.19
N LYS A 86 4.54 -18.73 12.91
CA LYS A 86 4.52 -19.33 11.56
C LYS A 86 3.10 -19.47 11.01
N GLU A 87 2.16 -19.88 11.86
CA GLU A 87 0.77 -20.01 11.47
C GLU A 87 0.11 -18.65 11.19
N TYR A 88 0.44 -17.63 12.00
CA TYR A 88 0.00 -16.26 11.72
C TYR A 88 0.56 -15.73 10.39
N GLU A 89 1.86 -15.93 10.12
CA GLU A 89 2.51 -15.51 8.86
C GLU A 89 1.87 -16.20 7.65
N ARG A 90 1.58 -17.50 7.75
CA ARG A 90 0.85 -18.25 6.70
C ARG A 90 -0.53 -17.66 6.44
N ARG A 91 -1.29 -17.38 7.50
CA ARG A 91 -2.63 -16.80 7.38
C ARG A 91 -2.61 -15.40 6.78
N ALA A 92 -1.66 -14.57 7.21
CA ALA A 92 -1.47 -13.23 6.65
C ALA A 92 -1.12 -13.29 5.17
N LYS A 93 -0.23 -14.22 4.78
CA LYS A 93 0.11 -14.47 3.37
C LYS A 93 -1.11 -14.92 2.57
N ALA A 94 -1.89 -15.89 3.07
CA ALA A 94 -3.09 -16.37 2.38
C ALA A 94 -4.12 -15.26 2.14
N LEU A 95 -4.35 -14.40 3.14
CA LEU A 95 -5.24 -13.23 3.00
C LEU A 95 -4.70 -12.22 1.98
N SER A 96 -3.39 -12.02 1.93
CA SER A 96 -2.76 -11.15 0.93
C SER A 96 -2.91 -11.73 -0.48
N ASP A 97 -2.62 -13.01 -0.67
CA ASP A 97 -2.74 -13.71 -1.95
C ASP A 97 -4.19 -13.67 -2.47
N GLU A 98 -5.18 -13.83 -1.58
CA GLU A 98 -6.60 -13.73 -1.94
C GLU A 98 -7.01 -12.32 -2.38
N ARG A 99 -6.54 -11.27 -1.67
CA ARG A 99 -6.78 -9.88 -2.09
C ARG A 99 -6.19 -9.61 -3.46
N SER A 100 -4.95 -9.99 -3.70
CA SER A 100 -4.30 -9.84 -5.00
C SER A 100 -5.07 -10.58 -6.09
N ARG A 101 -5.47 -11.84 -5.84
CA ARG A 101 -6.27 -12.63 -6.77
C ARG A 101 -7.59 -11.95 -7.12
N LEU A 102 -8.29 -11.39 -6.14
CA LEU A 102 -9.55 -10.67 -6.37
C LEU A 102 -9.34 -9.39 -7.16
N GLU A 103 -8.27 -8.65 -6.86
CA GLU A 103 -7.93 -7.43 -7.59
C GLU A 103 -7.58 -7.72 -9.05
N ASP A 104 -6.74 -8.73 -9.30
CA ASP A 104 -6.40 -9.19 -10.64
C ASP A 104 -7.65 -9.66 -11.39
N SER A 105 -8.49 -10.47 -10.74
CA SER A 105 -9.75 -10.95 -11.34
C SER A 105 -10.67 -9.79 -11.71
N ARG A 106 -10.78 -8.77 -10.83
CA ARG A 106 -11.57 -7.57 -11.09
C ARG A 106 -11.00 -6.78 -12.25
N LYS A 107 -9.67 -6.60 -12.29
CA LYS A 107 -8.98 -5.87 -13.35
C LYS A 107 -9.18 -6.54 -14.70
N SER A 108 -8.91 -7.84 -14.80
CA SER A 108 -9.13 -8.64 -16.01
C SER A 108 -10.61 -8.63 -16.44
N GLY A 109 -11.54 -8.70 -15.49
CA GLY A 109 -12.97 -8.61 -15.79
C GLY A 109 -13.39 -7.26 -16.35
N ILE A 110 -12.83 -6.15 -15.84
CA ILE A 110 -13.07 -4.80 -16.38
C ILE A 110 -12.47 -4.67 -17.78
N GLU A 111 -11.24 -5.15 -17.99
CA GLU A 111 -10.55 -5.08 -19.27
C GLU A 111 -11.32 -5.85 -20.36
N LEU A 112 -11.70 -7.10 -20.08
CA LEU A 112 -12.52 -7.90 -20.98
C LEU A 112 -13.91 -7.27 -21.23
N GLY A 113 -14.49 -6.65 -20.19
CA GLY A 113 -15.78 -5.95 -20.30
C GLY A 113 -15.70 -4.72 -21.20
N MET A 114 -14.62 -3.94 -21.10
CA MET A 114 -14.37 -2.77 -21.94
C MET A 114 -14.13 -3.18 -23.39
N GLU A 115 -13.30 -4.19 -23.64
CA GLU A 115 -13.03 -4.73 -24.98
C GLU A 115 -14.33 -5.18 -25.65
N LYS A 116 -15.08 -6.08 -25.00
CA LYS A 116 -16.39 -6.55 -25.52
C LYS A 116 -17.41 -5.41 -25.68
N GLY A 117 -17.38 -4.42 -24.80
CA GLY A 117 -18.25 -3.25 -24.88
C GLY A 117 -17.95 -2.38 -26.11
N MET A 118 -16.66 -2.17 -26.38
CA MET A 118 -16.19 -1.43 -27.56
C MET A 118 -16.55 -2.16 -28.85
N GLU A 119 -16.33 -3.47 -28.91
CA GLU A 119 -16.72 -4.32 -30.04
C GLU A 119 -18.22 -4.23 -30.33
N LYS A 120 -19.05 -4.44 -29.31
CA LYS A 120 -20.51 -4.34 -29.45
C LYS A 120 -20.97 -2.95 -29.89
N GLY A 121 -20.32 -1.90 -29.38
CA GLY A 121 -20.58 -0.52 -29.80
C GLY A 121 -20.28 -0.31 -31.29
N ILE A 122 -19.13 -0.78 -31.75
CA ILE A 122 -18.72 -0.70 -33.16
C ILE A 122 -19.71 -1.48 -34.05
N LEU A 123 -20.07 -2.70 -33.66
CA LEU A 123 -21.00 -3.53 -34.43
C LEU A 123 -22.41 -2.91 -34.50
N SER A 124 -22.87 -2.25 -33.42
CA SER A 124 -24.13 -1.50 -33.44
C SER A 124 -24.10 -0.35 -34.45
N VAL A 125 -23.00 0.41 -34.51
CA VAL A 125 -22.80 1.48 -35.50
C VAL A 125 -22.76 0.91 -36.92
N ILE A 126 -22.03 -0.19 -37.15
CA ILE A 126 -21.96 -0.87 -38.44
C ILE A 126 -23.35 -1.31 -38.90
N LYS A 127 -24.15 -1.99 -38.05
CA LYS A 127 -25.53 -2.37 -38.39
C LYS A 127 -26.39 -1.16 -38.78
N GLY A 128 -26.22 -0.03 -38.11
CA GLY A 128 -26.89 1.23 -38.45
C GLY A 128 -26.45 1.86 -39.78
N LEU A 129 -25.18 1.68 -40.18
CA LEU A 129 -24.67 2.14 -41.48
C LEU A 129 -25.15 1.24 -42.62
N LEU A 130 -25.12 -0.08 -42.42
CA LEU A 130 -25.63 -1.07 -43.37
C LEU A 130 -27.12 -0.86 -43.66
N SER A 131 -27.93 -0.58 -42.63
CA SER A 131 -29.37 -0.31 -42.81
C SER A 131 -29.66 0.98 -43.58
N LYS A 132 -28.70 1.91 -43.63
CA LYS A 132 -28.74 3.12 -44.47
C LYS A 132 -28.19 2.91 -45.88
N GLY A 133 -27.84 1.68 -46.25
CA GLY A 133 -27.37 1.31 -47.59
C GLY A 133 -25.87 1.48 -47.82
N MET A 134 -25.08 1.74 -46.77
CA MET A 134 -23.61 1.73 -46.89
C MET A 134 -23.12 0.27 -47.00
N PRO A 135 -22.29 -0.08 -47.99
CA PRO A 135 -21.75 -1.43 -48.10
C PRO A 135 -20.69 -1.71 -47.01
N LEU A 136 -20.59 -2.96 -46.56
CA LEU A 136 -19.73 -3.37 -45.44
C LEU A 136 -18.26 -2.98 -45.60
N HIS A 137 -17.72 -3.07 -46.83
CA HIS A 137 -16.32 -2.70 -47.10
C HIS A 137 -16.03 -1.20 -46.93
N GLU A 138 -17.01 -0.33 -47.15
CA GLU A 138 -16.86 1.11 -46.88
C GLU A 138 -17.03 1.40 -45.38
N ALA A 139 -17.95 0.71 -44.71
CA ALA A 139 -18.13 0.83 -43.27
C ALA A 139 -16.90 0.33 -42.49
N ALA A 140 -16.23 -0.72 -42.95
CA ALA A 140 -15.01 -1.26 -42.36
C ALA A 140 -13.87 -0.23 -42.28
N LYS A 141 -13.73 0.63 -43.30
CA LYS A 141 -12.72 1.70 -43.35
C LYS A 141 -12.86 2.73 -42.21
N LEU A 142 -14.03 2.79 -41.55
CA LEU A 142 -14.30 3.70 -40.43
C LEU A 142 -14.01 3.07 -39.07
N THR A 143 -13.52 1.83 -39.05
CA THR A 143 -13.27 1.05 -37.84
C THR A 143 -11.85 0.49 -37.86
N PRO A 144 -11.31 0.05 -36.71
CA PRO A 144 -10.02 -0.64 -36.67
C PRO A 144 -10.06 -2.07 -37.23
N TYR A 145 -11.21 -2.56 -37.70
CA TYR A 145 -11.41 -3.93 -38.15
C TYR A 145 -11.50 -4.04 -39.67
N THR A 146 -11.01 -5.16 -40.20
CA THR A 146 -11.16 -5.54 -41.60
C THR A 146 -12.61 -5.96 -41.91
N THR A 147 -12.95 -6.00 -43.20
CA THR A 147 -14.27 -6.47 -43.66
C THR A 147 -14.54 -7.90 -43.19
N GLU A 148 -13.52 -8.76 -43.23
CA GLU A 148 -13.57 -10.16 -42.81
C GLU A 148 -13.76 -10.29 -41.29
N GLU A 149 -13.06 -9.48 -40.49
CA GLU A 149 -13.22 -9.44 -39.03
C GLU A 149 -14.63 -8.97 -38.64
N LEU A 150 -15.11 -7.87 -39.22
CA LEU A 150 -16.48 -7.40 -38.98
C LEU A 150 -17.52 -8.44 -39.39
N ASN A 151 -17.32 -9.12 -40.52
CA ASN A 151 -18.26 -10.16 -40.96
C ASN A 151 -18.31 -11.33 -39.96
N ARG A 152 -17.16 -11.78 -39.44
CA ARG A 152 -17.14 -12.80 -38.36
C ARG A 152 -17.86 -12.31 -37.11
N MET A 153 -17.51 -11.12 -36.63
CA MET A 153 -18.10 -10.56 -35.41
C MET A 153 -19.62 -10.34 -35.52
N LEU A 154 -20.11 -9.99 -36.72
CA LEU A 154 -21.55 -9.88 -36.99
C LEU A 154 -22.27 -11.23 -36.95
N VAL A 155 -21.63 -12.29 -37.47
CA VAL A 155 -22.15 -13.67 -37.41
C VAL A 155 -22.18 -14.18 -35.97
N GLU A 156 -21.10 -13.99 -35.21
CA GLU A 156 -20.99 -14.40 -33.79
C GLU A 156 -22.00 -13.67 -32.87
N MET A 157 -22.49 -12.48 -33.27
CA MET A 157 -23.54 -11.77 -32.53
C MET A 157 -24.96 -12.30 -32.78
N GLU A 158 -25.15 -13.09 -33.83
CA GLU A 158 -26.46 -13.62 -34.24
C GLU A 158 -26.67 -15.09 -33.83
N GLU A 159 -25.63 -15.74 -33.27
CA GLU A 159 -25.67 -17.03 -32.58
C GLU A 159 -26.01 -16.89 -31.08
#